data_AF-A0A1H4EWM0-F1
#
_entry.id   AF-A0A1H4EWM0-F1
#
_cell.length_a   1.000
_cell.length_b   1.000
_cell.length_c   1.000
_cell.angle_alpha   90.00
_cell.angle_beta   90.00
_cell.angle_gamma   90.00
#
_symmetry.space_group_name_H-M   'P 1'
#
loop_
_entity.id
_entity.type
_entity.pdbx_description
1 polymer ?
#
loop_
_entity_poly.entity_id
_entity_poly.type
_entity_poly.pdbx_seq_one_letter_code
_entity_poly.pdbx_strand_id
1 'polypeptide(L)'
;MARHNEVTMYGQVSSAPKIYTDKPGQPDAKRIQVICTVAVIRGIRDYGAKDHRIKMDNPIVLSQNAKIMKQMAKWEKGDMVLIRGTLASHDYTKHCLCKNEACEDEEGKHSVISFNETLSYVNPVFTEVLSKGLDPSEGTKNMRERSEISNRVTIIGKASNEPEIYTTDHGQRITNYVLDVPRKYRIKEDDDSNRHDFLIMKSYGKIADMDYRYIKKDGHVFVDGAIQVREYAKQLECPYCHTIHNILRTVTEVIPYSTEYGFGCRTEEEAEEFQTKKSAQEADEVKDEIFS
;
A
#
# COMPACT_ATOMS: atom_id res chain seq x y z
N MET A 1 20.42 14.14 -0.76
CA MET A 1 19.49 13.55 -1.75
C MET A 1 18.07 14.00 -1.45
N ALA A 2 17.25 14.21 -2.49
CA ALA A 2 15.85 14.57 -2.31
C ALA A 2 15.08 13.40 -1.68
N ARG A 3 14.20 13.70 -0.71
CA ARG A 3 13.32 12.73 -0.05
C ARG A 3 11.98 13.37 0.21
N HIS A 4 10.91 12.64 -0.08
CA HIS A 4 9.55 13.11 0.12
C HIS A 4 8.61 11.91 0.29
N ASN A 5 7.69 12.03 1.23
CA ASN A 5 6.66 11.04 1.50
C ASN A 5 5.55 11.82 2.19
N GLU A 6 4.50 12.14 1.45
CA GLU A 6 3.36 12.87 1.97
C GLU A 6 2.07 12.22 1.48
N VAL A 7 1.15 12.04 2.41
CA VAL A 7 -0.21 11.57 2.15
C VAL A 7 -1.16 12.67 2.60
N THR A 8 -2.10 13.01 1.74
CA THR A 8 -3.28 13.81 2.09
C THR A 8 -4.52 12.96 1.84
N MET A 9 -5.37 12.85 2.86
CA MET A 9 -6.65 12.16 2.76
C MET A 9 -7.77 13.02 3.31
N TYR A 10 -8.84 13.12 2.54
CA TYR A 10 -10.15 13.58 2.98
C TYR A 10 -11.12 12.41 2.83
N GLY A 11 -11.53 11.83 3.96
CA GLY A 11 -12.23 10.56 3.96
C GLY A 11 -13.16 10.38 5.13
N GLN A 12 -13.93 9.29 5.08
CA GLN A 12 -14.87 8.91 6.14
C GLN A 12 -14.30 7.79 6.99
N VAL A 13 -14.33 7.92 8.31
CA VAL A 13 -13.92 6.85 9.24
C VAL A 13 -14.83 5.63 9.02
N SER A 14 -14.29 4.56 8.43
CA SER A 14 -15.07 3.38 8.04
C SER A 14 -15.12 2.32 9.14
N SER A 15 -14.10 2.25 9.99
CA SER A 15 -14.09 1.46 11.22
C SER A 15 -13.81 2.35 12.42
N ALA A 16 -14.55 2.18 13.52
CA ALA A 16 -14.25 2.88 14.76
C ALA A 16 -12.79 2.60 15.21
N PRO A 17 -12.08 3.59 15.78
CA PRO A 17 -10.71 3.42 16.24
C PRO A 17 -10.57 2.32 17.29
N LYS A 18 -9.66 1.38 17.03
CA LYS A 18 -9.21 0.40 18.02
C LYS A 18 -8.02 0.98 18.77
N ILE A 19 -8.09 0.93 20.10
CA ILE A 19 -7.07 1.50 21.00
C ILE A 19 -6.31 0.35 21.64
N TYR A 20 -5.00 0.30 21.41
CA TYR A 20 -4.09 -0.62 22.07
C TYR A 20 -3.37 0.07 23.22
N THR A 21 -3.22 -0.65 24.33
CA THR A 21 -2.59 -0.16 25.55
C THR A 21 -1.49 -1.13 25.99
N ASP A 22 -0.55 -0.64 26.79
CA ASP A 22 0.54 -1.44 27.36
C ASP A 22 0.05 -2.51 28.34
N LYS A 23 -1.04 -2.21 29.05
CA LYS A 23 -1.67 -3.10 30.03
C LYS A 23 -3.17 -3.18 29.78
N PRO A 24 -3.61 -4.04 28.84
CA PRO A 24 -5.03 -4.19 28.53
C PRO A 24 -5.88 -4.44 29.78
N GLY A 25 -6.96 -3.65 29.94
CA GLY A 25 -7.91 -3.79 31.05
C GLY A 25 -7.54 -3.05 32.34
N GLN A 26 -6.40 -2.36 32.42
CA GLN A 26 -6.03 -1.56 33.59
C GLN A 26 -6.43 -0.08 33.45
N PRO A 27 -6.91 0.59 34.51
CA PRO A 27 -7.32 2.00 34.45
C PRO A 27 -6.19 2.98 34.07
N ASP A 28 -4.96 2.67 34.51
CA ASP A 28 -3.77 3.51 34.28
C ASP A 28 -3.01 3.13 32.99
N ALA A 29 -3.60 2.29 32.14
CA ALA A 29 -2.94 1.79 30.95
C ALA A 29 -2.65 2.91 29.96
N LYS A 30 -1.39 3.00 29.54
CA LYS A 30 -0.95 4.00 28.57
C LYS A 30 -1.29 3.51 27.17
N ARG A 31 -1.90 4.38 26.36
CA ARG A 31 -2.13 4.11 24.93
C ARG A 31 -0.79 3.97 24.22
N ILE A 32 -0.63 2.86 23.52
CA ILE A 32 0.54 2.58 22.67
C ILE A 32 0.22 2.94 21.22
N GLN A 33 -0.98 2.60 20.75
CA GLN A 33 -1.34 2.74 19.36
C GLN A 33 -2.85 2.94 19.20
N VAL A 34 -3.24 3.74 18.22
CA VAL A 34 -4.63 3.83 17.75
C VAL A 34 -4.65 3.51 16.26
N ILE A 35 -5.52 2.57 15.86
CA ILE A 35 -5.67 2.13 14.48
C ILE A 35 -7.13 2.24 14.03
N CYS A 36 -7.37 2.68 12.81
CA CYS A 36 -8.66 2.61 12.13
C CYS A 36 -8.48 2.48 10.62
N THR A 37 -9.57 2.27 9.90
CA THR A 37 -9.63 2.46 8.45
C THR A 37 -10.42 3.71 8.12
N VAL A 38 -9.98 4.43 7.09
CA VAL A 38 -10.68 5.60 6.55
C VAL A 38 -11.00 5.32 5.10
N ALA A 39 -12.29 5.33 4.75
CA ALA A 39 -12.74 5.26 3.38
C ALA A 39 -12.34 6.54 2.64
N VAL A 40 -11.73 6.40 1.47
CA VAL A 40 -11.31 7.50 0.60
C VAL A 40 -11.66 7.18 -0.84
N ILE A 41 -11.84 8.21 -1.67
CA ILE A 41 -12.10 8.06 -3.10
C ILE A 41 -10.88 8.53 -3.89
N ARG A 42 -10.51 7.77 -4.92
CA ARG A 42 -9.50 8.22 -5.88
C ARG A 42 -10.04 9.36 -6.75
N GLY A 43 -9.23 10.40 -6.96
CA GLY A 43 -9.52 11.47 -7.91
C GLY A 43 -9.81 10.93 -9.31
N ILE A 44 -10.64 11.67 -10.07
CA ILE A 44 -10.94 11.32 -11.46
C ILE A 44 -9.77 11.81 -12.33
N ARG A 45 -8.71 11.00 -12.38
CA ARG A 45 -7.55 11.24 -13.23
C ARG A 45 -7.34 10.04 -14.13
N ASP A 46 -6.84 10.29 -15.34
CA ASP A 46 -6.36 9.20 -16.18
C ASP A 46 -5.08 8.63 -15.55
N TYR A 47 -5.14 7.38 -15.11
CA TYR A 47 -4.00 6.62 -14.59
C TYR A 47 -3.64 5.45 -15.50
N GLY A 48 -4.14 5.46 -16.75
CA GLY A 48 -3.84 4.48 -17.78
C GLY A 48 -4.69 3.21 -17.76
N ALA A 49 -5.61 3.05 -16.81
CA ALA A 49 -6.60 1.97 -16.82
C ALA A 49 -7.97 2.45 -17.32
N LYS A 50 -8.59 1.69 -18.23
CA LYS A 50 -9.95 1.94 -18.74
C LYS A 50 -11.02 1.54 -17.72
N ASP A 51 -11.08 2.21 -16.57
CA ASP A 51 -12.09 1.97 -15.54
C ASP A 51 -12.71 3.29 -15.07
N HIS A 52 -13.92 3.58 -15.54
CA HIS A 52 -14.68 4.79 -15.22
C HIS A 52 -15.42 4.71 -13.86
N ARG A 53 -15.28 3.61 -13.13
CA ARG A 53 -15.92 3.45 -11.82
C ARG A 53 -15.16 4.21 -10.76
N ILE A 54 -15.92 4.81 -9.85
CA ILE A 54 -15.38 5.41 -8.64
C ILE A 54 -14.77 4.29 -7.79
N LYS A 55 -13.46 4.36 -7.57
CA LYS A 55 -12.74 3.41 -6.70
C LYS A 55 -12.60 4.02 -5.32
N MET A 56 -13.20 3.33 -4.36
CA MET A 56 -13.07 3.62 -2.94
C MET A 56 -12.04 2.67 -2.35
N ASP A 57 -11.17 3.20 -1.51
CA ASP A 57 -10.16 2.44 -0.78
C ASP A 57 -10.35 2.64 0.72
N ASN A 58 -9.90 1.67 1.51
CA ASN A 58 -9.93 1.73 2.97
C ASN A 58 -8.51 1.61 3.54
N PRO A 59 -7.62 2.60 3.31
CA PRO A 59 -6.30 2.62 3.91
C PRO A 59 -6.37 2.54 5.44
N ILE A 60 -5.40 1.83 6.00
CA ILE A 60 -5.18 1.77 7.44
C ILE A 60 -4.55 3.09 7.88
N VAL A 61 -5.11 3.70 8.92
CA VAL A 61 -4.57 4.87 9.60
C VAL A 61 -4.13 4.44 10.98
N LEU A 62 -2.86 4.68 11.30
CA LEU A 62 -2.24 4.19 12.52
C LEU A 62 -1.32 5.28 13.07
N SER A 63 -1.47 5.58 14.36
CA SER A 63 -0.56 6.48 15.05
C SER A 63 -0.13 5.93 16.40
N GLN A 64 1.14 6.17 16.73
CA GLN A 64 1.72 5.98 18.06
C GLN A 64 2.03 7.33 18.73
N ASN A 65 1.78 8.45 18.03
CA ASN A 65 2.01 9.78 18.58
C ASN A 65 0.92 10.14 19.60
N ALA A 66 1.32 10.46 20.83
CA ALA A 66 0.38 10.72 21.92
C ALA A 66 -0.66 11.81 21.63
N LYS A 67 -0.32 12.87 20.89
CA LYS A 67 -1.26 13.95 20.54
C LYS A 67 -2.29 13.46 19.52
N ILE A 68 -1.82 12.83 18.44
CA ILE A 68 -2.68 12.31 17.38
C ILE A 68 -3.55 11.17 17.90
N MET A 69 -3.01 10.24 18.70
CA MET A 69 -3.78 9.17 19.34
C MET A 69 -4.93 9.72 20.21
N LYS A 70 -4.73 10.82 20.93
CA LYS A 70 -5.80 11.47 21.70
C LYS A 70 -6.91 12.05 20.82
N GLN A 71 -6.57 12.50 19.61
CA GLN A 71 -7.55 13.00 18.63
C GLN A 71 -8.28 11.82 17.97
N MET A 72 -7.53 10.86 17.42
CA MET A 72 -8.08 9.67 16.76
C MET A 72 -8.99 8.86 17.69
N ALA A 73 -8.65 8.71 18.97
CA ALA A 73 -9.48 7.98 19.94
C ALA A 73 -10.89 8.58 20.17
N LYS A 74 -11.16 9.79 19.68
CA LYS A 74 -12.49 10.44 19.75
C LYS A 74 -13.29 10.33 18.44
N TRP A 75 -12.71 9.68 17.42
CA TRP A 75 -13.40 9.49 16.16
C TRP A 75 -14.41 8.36 16.28
N GLU A 76 -15.49 8.51 15.54
CA GLU A 76 -16.55 7.52 15.44
C GLU A 76 -16.73 7.13 13.97
N LYS A 77 -17.31 5.96 13.74
CA LYS A 77 -17.67 5.53 12.38
C LYS A 77 -18.61 6.57 11.77
N GLY A 78 -18.33 7.00 10.53
CA GLY A 78 -19.11 8.01 9.83
C GLY A 78 -18.53 9.43 9.92
N ASP A 79 -17.55 9.68 10.79
CA ASP A 79 -16.88 10.98 10.87
C ASP A 79 -16.10 11.27 9.58
N MET A 80 -16.23 12.50 9.07
CA MET A 80 -15.40 13.01 7.98
C MET A 80 -14.13 13.62 8.57
N VAL A 81 -12.98 13.13 8.10
CA VAL A 81 -11.67 13.53 8.60
C VAL A 81 -10.77 14.01 7.47
N LEU A 82 -10.02 15.08 7.76
CA LEU A 82 -8.88 15.50 6.97
C LEU A 82 -7.61 15.03 7.67
N ILE A 83 -6.75 14.34 6.92
CA ILE A 83 -5.51 13.75 7.40
C ILE A 83 -4.38 14.23 6.49
N ARG A 84 -3.29 14.70 7.11
CA ARG A 84 -1.99 14.82 6.44
C ARG A 84 -1.00 13.94 7.19
N GLY A 85 -0.21 13.17 6.46
CA GLY A 85 0.66 12.15 7.03
C GLY A 85 1.74 11.67 6.08
N THR A 86 2.31 10.52 6.40
CA THR A 86 3.25 9.78 5.55
C THR A 86 2.72 8.36 5.34
N LEU A 87 3.03 7.72 4.22
CA LEU A 87 2.76 6.30 4.03
C LEU A 87 3.96 5.51 4.58
N ALA A 88 3.77 4.79 5.69
CA ALA A 88 4.81 4.02 6.34
C ALA A 88 4.64 2.52 6.05
N SER A 89 5.73 1.76 6.12
CA SER A 89 5.73 0.30 6.06
C SER A 89 6.38 -0.29 7.31
N HIS A 90 5.84 -1.41 7.80
CA HIS A 90 6.38 -2.14 8.94
C HIS A 90 6.24 -3.64 8.72
N ASP A 91 7.34 -4.38 8.81
CA ASP A 91 7.32 -5.83 8.72
C ASP A 91 6.87 -6.44 10.05
N TYR A 92 5.99 -7.43 9.96
CA TYR A 92 5.48 -8.13 11.11
C TYR A 92 5.25 -9.61 10.78
N THR A 93 5.30 -10.45 11.81
CA THR A 93 4.94 -11.86 11.69
C THR A 93 3.44 -12.01 11.95
N LYS A 94 2.75 -12.61 11.00
CA LYS A 94 1.34 -12.98 11.10
C LYS A 94 1.23 -14.46 11.41
N HIS A 95 0.18 -14.80 12.16
CA HIS A 95 -0.13 -16.17 12.55
C HIS A 95 -1.50 -16.58 12.05
N CYS A 96 -1.64 -17.82 11.61
CA CYS A 96 -2.94 -18.46 11.40
C CYS A 96 -2.92 -19.89 11.93
N LEU A 97 -4.10 -20.44 12.22
CA LEU A 97 -4.25 -21.83 12.64
C LEU A 97 -4.39 -22.73 11.41
N CYS A 98 -3.66 -23.85 11.41
CA CYS A 98 -3.86 -24.91 10.42
C CYS A 98 -5.23 -25.54 10.63
N LYS A 99 -6.08 -25.55 9.61
CA LYS A 99 -7.44 -26.12 9.69
C LYS A 99 -7.51 -27.63 9.44
N ASN A 100 -6.38 -28.32 9.35
CA ASN A 100 -6.35 -29.76 9.15
C ASN A 100 -6.41 -30.49 10.50
N GLU A 101 -7.23 -31.53 10.60
CA GLU A 101 -7.36 -32.41 11.76
C GLU A 101 -6.01 -33.06 12.14
N ALA A 102 -5.15 -33.36 11.16
CA ALA A 102 -3.80 -33.89 11.42
C ALA A 102 -2.89 -32.92 12.20
N CYS A 103 -3.30 -31.66 12.34
CA CYS A 103 -2.61 -30.64 13.11
C CYS A 103 -3.32 -30.30 14.43
N GLU A 104 -4.38 -31.02 14.79
CA GLU A 104 -5.11 -30.85 16.05
C GLU A 104 -4.51 -31.76 17.12
N ASP A 105 -4.20 -31.20 18.29
CA ASP A 105 -3.75 -31.98 19.44
C ASP A 105 -4.94 -32.56 20.25
N GLU A 106 -4.65 -33.36 21.28
CA GLU A 106 -5.66 -34.00 22.13
C GLU A 106 -6.58 -32.98 22.86
N GLU A 107 -6.17 -31.72 22.96
CA GLU A 107 -6.94 -30.63 23.57
C GLU A 107 -7.74 -29.82 22.54
N GLY A 108 -7.72 -30.20 21.26
CA GLY A 108 -8.41 -29.52 20.18
C GLY A 108 -7.70 -28.28 19.66
N LYS A 109 -6.41 -28.10 19.97
CA LYS A 109 -5.64 -26.94 19.55
C LYS A 109 -4.87 -27.25 18.28
N HIS A 110 -5.08 -26.42 17.27
CA HIS A 110 -4.40 -26.55 16.00
C HIS A 110 -3.00 -25.93 15.97
N SER A 111 -2.10 -26.54 15.20
CA SER A 111 -0.78 -25.99 14.87
C SER A 111 -0.84 -24.58 14.31
N VAL A 112 0.09 -23.73 14.76
CA VAL A 112 0.21 -22.32 14.32
C VAL A 112 1.17 -22.23 13.14
N ILE A 113 0.70 -21.63 12.06
CA ILE A 113 1.49 -21.28 10.87
C ILE A 113 1.90 -19.82 11.01
N SER A 114 3.20 -19.54 10.92
CA SER A 114 3.77 -18.20 11.04
C SER A 114 4.39 -17.78 9.72
N PHE A 115 4.12 -16.55 9.28
CA PHE A 115 4.67 -16.01 8.03
C PHE A 115 4.84 -14.50 8.13
N ASN A 116 5.85 -13.97 7.46
CA ASN A 116 6.13 -12.53 7.46
C ASN A 116 5.25 -11.81 6.42
N GLU A 117 4.77 -10.64 6.80
CA GLU A 117 4.08 -9.69 5.92
C GLU A 117 4.57 -8.27 6.22
N THR A 118 4.41 -7.38 5.23
CA THR A 118 4.64 -5.95 5.39
C THR A 118 3.29 -5.26 5.53
N LEU A 119 3.09 -4.53 6.63
CA LEU A 119 1.96 -3.65 6.83
C LEU A 119 2.31 -2.25 6.32
N SER A 120 1.56 -1.77 5.34
CA SER A 120 1.63 -0.37 4.92
C SER A 120 0.42 0.41 5.46
N TYR A 121 0.67 1.57 6.08
CA TYR A 121 -0.34 2.37 6.76
C TYR A 121 -0.04 3.87 6.66
N VAL A 122 -1.08 4.68 6.72
CA VAL A 122 -0.94 6.14 6.81
C VAL A 122 -0.65 6.51 8.26
N ASN A 123 0.51 7.13 8.49
CA ASN A 123 0.93 7.70 9.77
C ASN A 123 0.61 9.21 9.80
N PRO A 124 -0.42 9.65 10.55
CA PRO A 124 -0.80 11.06 10.54
C PRO A 124 0.20 11.95 11.28
N VAL A 125 0.50 13.11 10.69
CA VAL A 125 1.17 14.23 11.35
C VAL A 125 0.20 15.36 11.71
N PHE A 126 -0.96 15.40 11.04
CA PHE A 126 -2.06 16.31 11.29
C PHE A 126 -3.39 15.59 11.06
N THR A 127 -4.37 15.89 11.90
CA THR A 127 -5.75 15.44 11.70
C THR A 127 -6.76 16.49 12.13
N GLU A 128 -7.90 16.53 11.45
CA GLU A 128 -9.04 17.38 11.75
C GLU A 128 -10.35 16.64 11.45
N VAL A 129 -11.34 16.75 12.34
CA VAL A 129 -12.69 16.26 12.09
C VAL A 129 -13.51 17.39 11.51
N LEU A 130 -14.03 17.21 10.30
CA LEU A 130 -14.76 18.23 9.56
C LEU A 130 -16.28 18.07 9.69
N SER A 131 -16.76 16.85 9.88
CA SER A 131 -18.17 16.54 10.11
C SER A 131 -18.31 15.24 10.90
N LYS A 132 -19.40 15.10 11.67
CA LYS A 132 -19.61 13.98 12.59
C LYS A 132 -20.73 13.06 12.10
N GLY A 133 -20.51 11.75 12.19
CA GLY A 133 -21.57 10.73 12.08
C GLY A 133 -22.38 10.74 10.78
N LEU A 134 -21.79 11.09 9.64
CA LEU A 134 -22.47 11.03 8.35
C LEU A 134 -22.79 9.57 7.98
N ASP A 135 -23.89 9.38 7.26
CA ASP A 135 -24.14 8.09 6.65
C ASP A 135 -23.14 7.80 5.50
N PRO A 136 -22.99 6.54 5.04
CA PRO A 136 -22.04 6.22 3.98
C PRO A 136 -22.31 6.89 2.63
N SER A 137 -23.57 7.18 2.29
CA SER A 137 -23.97 7.84 1.04
C SER A 137 -23.59 9.32 1.07
N GLU A 138 -23.89 10.00 2.18
CA GLU A 138 -23.49 11.38 2.44
C GLU A 138 -21.96 11.53 2.48
N GLY A 139 -21.27 10.61 3.15
CA GLY A 139 -19.81 10.56 3.16
C GLY A 139 -19.22 10.39 1.76
N THR A 140 -19.78 9.47 0.96
CA THR A 140 -19.41 9.26 -0.45
C THR A 140 -19.62 10.53 -1.27
N LYS A 141 -20.75 11.22 -1.12
CA LYS A 141 -21.02 12.49 -1.80
C LYS A 141 -19.99 13.55 -1.43
N ASN A 142 -19.71 13.71 -0.13
CA ASN A 142 -18.72 14.66 0.39
C ASN A 142 -17.32 14.42 -0.21
N MET A 143 -16.88 13.15 -0.24
CA MET A 143 -15.60 12.76 -0.83
C MET A 143 -15.56 13.02 -2.35
N ARG A 144 -16.66 12.76 -3.08
CA ARG A 144 -16.72 13.02 -4.53
C ARG A 144 -16.55 14.50 -4.86
N GLU A 145 -17.22 15.38 -4.13
CA GLU A 145 -17.09 16.84 -4.27
C GLU A 145 -15.65 17.34 -4.00
N ARG A 146 -14.85 16.55 -3.29
CA ARG A 146 -13.47 16.89 -2.87
C ARG A 146 -12.47 15.81 -3.29
N SER A 147 -12.72 15.15 -4.42
CA SER A 147 -11.98 13.97 -4.83
C SER A 147 -10.48 14.22 -5.04
N GLU A 148 -10.09 15.43 -5.43
CA GLU A 148 -8.67 15.85 -5.60
C GLU A 148 -7.84 15.81 -4.32
N ILE A 149 -8.48 15.87 -3.14
CA ILE A 149 -7.81 15.79 -1.85
C ILE A 149 -8.24 14.56 -1.04
N SER A 150 -9.12 13.72 -1.60
CA SER A 150 -9.66 12.56 -0.88
C SER A 150 -8.62 11.46 -0.71
N ASN A 151 -7.83 11.20 -1.76
CA ASN A 151 -6.77 10.21 -1.74
C ASN A 151 -5.62 10.68 -2.62
N ARG A 152 -4.61 11.29 -2.00
CA ARG A 152 -3.41 11.76 -2.68
C ARG A 152 -2.16 11.36 -1.92
N VAL A 153 -1.16 10.87 -2.65
CA VAL A 153 0.16 10.54 -2.13
C VAL A 153 1.23 11.07 -3.07
N THR A 154 2.27 11.71 -2.52
CA THR A 154 3.45 12.17 -3.24
C THR A 154 4.70 11.60 -2.60
N ILE A 155 5.52 10.90 -3.40
CA ILE A 155 6.67 10.12 -2.93
C ILE A 155 7.90 10.44 -3.78
N ILE A 156 9.06 10.54 -3.13
CA ILE A 156 10.38 10.45 -3.76
C ILE A 156 11.10 9.28 -3.10
N GLY A 157 11.46 8.28 -3.90
CA GLY A 157 12.18 7.09 -3.47
C GLY A 157 13.08 6.53 -4.57
N LYS A 158 13.78 5.45 -4.25
CA LYS A 158 14.58 4.70 -5.23
C LYS A 158 13.95 3.35 -5.49
N ALA A 159 13.96 2.88 -6.74
CA ALA A 159 13.52 1.52 -7.04
C ALA A 159 14.44 0.50 -6.36
N SER A 160 13.91 -0.29 -5.43
CA SER A 160 14.67 -1.33 -4.72
C SER A 160 14.92 -2.58 -5.57
N ASN A 161 14.11 -2.76 -6.63
CA ASN A 161 14.16 -3.84 -7.59
C ASN A 161 14.01 -3.32 -9.03
N GLU A 162 14.35 -4.16 -10.01
CA GLU A 162 13.98 -3.90 -11.42
C GLU A 162 12.45 -3.95 -11.55
N PRO A 163 11.82 -3.04 -12.31
CA PRO A 163 10.39 -3.10 -12.55
C PRO A 163 9.99 -4.35 -13.35
N GLU A 164 8.88 -4.96 -12.95
CA GLU A 164 8.30 -6.11 -13.62
C GLU A 164 7.04 -5.69 -14.37
N ILE A 165 6.98 -6.00 -15.67
CA ILE A 165 5.81 -5.70 -16.50
C ILE A 165 4.99 -6.95 -16.77
N TYR A 166 3.67 -6.79 -16.71
CA TYR A 166 2.69 -7.83 -16.99
C TYR A 166 1.59 -7.29 -17.90
N THR A 167 1.14 -8.11 -18.84
CA THR A 167 -0.02 -7.81 -19.68
C THR A 167 -1.18 -8.69 -19.25
N THR A 168 -2.28 -8.07 -18.83
CA THR A 168 -3.52 -8.80 -18.48
C THR A 168 -4.15 -9.45 -19.71
N ASP A 169 -5.04 -10.42 -19.49
CA ASP A 169 -5.85 -11.08 -20.52
C ASP A 169 -6.67 -10.10 -21.39
N HIS A 170 -6.95 -8.90 -20.86
CA HIS A 170 -7.64 -7.82 -21.56
C HIS A 170 -6.70 -6.84 -22.26
N GLY A 171 -5.40 -7.16 -22.36
CA GLY A 171 -4.38 -6.34 -23.01
C GLY A 171 -3.88 -5.13 -22.20
N GLN A 172 -4.36 -4.95 -20.96
CA GLN A 172 -3.87 -3.87 -20.09
C GLN A 172 -2.45 -4.18 -19.60
N ARG A 173 -1.51 -3.26 -19.85
CA ARG A 173 -0.15 -3.33 -19.29
C ARG A 173 -0.10 -2.77 -17.88
N ILE A 174 0.62 -3.46 -17.01
CA ILE A 174 0.80 -3.17 -15.59
C ILE A 174 2.28 -3.31 -15.25
N THR A 175 2.86 -2.33 -14.57
CA THR A 175 4.23 -2.41 -14.08
C THR A 175 4.23 -2.35 -12.57
N ASN A 176 4.94 -3.29 -11.93
CA ASN A 176 5.10 -3.36 -10.49
C ASN A 176 6.57 -3.11 -10.11
N TYR A 177 6.79 -2.31 -9.08
CA TYR A 177 8.11 -2.06 -8.50
C TYR A 177 7.95 -1.60 -7.05
N VAL A 178 9.02 -1.70 -6.26
CA VAL A 178 9.02 -1.27 -4.86
C VAL A 178 9.97 -0.10 -4.68
N LEU A 179 9.46 0.98 -4.10
CA LEU A 179 10.28 2.15 -3.76
C LEU A 179 10.80 2.05 -2.33
N ASP A 180 12.12 2.15 -2.21
CA ASP A 180 12.80 2.49 -0.96
C ASP A 180 12.69 4.00 -0.72
N VAL A 181 11.95 4.38 0.32
CA VAL A 181 11.61 5.75 0.66
C VAL A 181 12.23 6.13 2.00
N PRO A 182 13.33 6.91 2.02
CA PRO A 182 13.94 7.35 3.26
C PRO A 182 13.02 8.31 4.00
N ARG A 183 12.72 8.01 5.27
CA ARG A 183 11.83 8.79 6.12
C ARG A 183 12.36 10.21 6.31
N LYS A 184 11.50 11.20 6.06
CA LYS A 184 11.79 12.61 6.36
C LYS A 184 11.60 12.91 7.85
N TYR A 185 10.66 12.22 8.49
CA TYR A 185 10.31 12.38 9.91
C TYR A 185 10.64 11.10 10.66
N ARG A 186 11.31 11.21 11.81
CA ARG A 186 11.50 10.09 12.72
C ARG A 186 10.17 9.76 13.40
N ILE A 187 9.66 8.55 13.21
CA ILE A 187 8.61 8.00 14.07
C ILE A 187 9.31 7.67 15.39
N LYS A 188 9.00 8.41 16.46
CA LYS A 188 9.80 8.33 17.69
C LYS A 188 9.68 6.99 18.38
N GLU A 189 8.53 6.37 18.18
CA GLU A 189 8.06 5.13 18.79
C GLU A 189 8.47 3.87 18.00
N ASP A 190 9.04 4.04 16.79
CA ASP A 190 9.58 2.95 15.97
C ASP A 190 11.07 2.74 16.26
N ASP A 191 11.61 1.60 15.82
CA ASP A 191 13.01 1.24 16.00
C ASP A 191 13.95 2.27 15.33
N ASP A 192 15.06 2.59 16.00
CA ASP A 192 15.98 3.62 15.50
C ASP A 192 16.76 3.19 14.26
N SER A 193 16.81 1.90 13.93
CA SER A 193 17.29 1.42 12.64
C SER A 193 16.27 1.57 11.52
N ASN A 194 14.97 1.69 11.83
CA ASN A 194 13.92 1.80 10.82
C ASN A 194 13.80 3.23 10.25
N ARG A 195 14.62 3.50 9.24
CA ARG A 195 14.75 4.81 8.59
C ARG A 195 14.14 4.86 7.19
N HIS A 196 13.62 3.75 6.69
CA HIS A 196 13.18 3.58 5.31
C HIS A 196 11.82 2.89 5.26
N ASP A 197 10.97 3.29 4.32
CA ASP A 197 9.71 2.62 4.02
C ASP A 197 9.78 1.99 2.62
N PHE A 198 9.30 0.76 2.49
CA PHE A 198 9.27 0.01 1.23
C PHE A 198 7.84 -0.02 0.69
N LEU A 199 7.57 0.79 -0.33
CA LEU A 199 6.22 1.05 -0.83
C LEU A 199 6.03 0.42 -2.21
N ILE A 200 4.98 -0.39 -2.35
CA ILE A 200 4.66 -1.09 -3.60
C ILE A 200 3.98 -0.11 -4.57
N MET A 201 4.58 0.11 -5.73
CA MET A 201 4.02 0.88 -6.83
C MET A 201 3.37 -0.06 -7.86
N LYS A 202 2.23 0.38 -8.40
CA LYS A 202 1.50 -0.34 -9.44
C LYS A 202 0.95 0.64 -10.47
N SER A 203 1.68 0.80 -11.56
CA SER A 203 1.27 1.66 -12.68
C SER A 203 0.53 0.89 -13.75
N TYR A 204 -0.27 1.62 -14.55
CA TYR A 204 -1.13 1.04 -15.58
C TYR A 204 -0.95 1.78 -16.91
N GLY A 205 -1.15 1.07 -18.01
CA GLY A 205 -1.24 1.62 -19.35
C GLY A 205 0.04 2.34 -19.75
N LYS A 206 -0.08 3.55 -20.29
CA LYS A 206 1.09 4.34 -20.71
C LYS A 206 2.06 4.61 -19.58
N ILE A 207 1.58 4.81 -18.35
CA ILE A 207 2.46 5.00 -17.19
C ILE A 207 3.22 3.72 -16.89
N ALA A 208 2.57 2.55 -17.00
CA ALA A 208 3.25 1.26 -16.86
C ALA A 208 4.35 1.08 -17.91
N ASP A 209 4.07 1.43 -19.17
CA ASP A 209 5.03 1.34 -20.27
C ASP A 209 6.27 2.20 -19.99
N MET A 210 6.04 3.43 -19.54
CA MET A 210 7.10 4.38 -19.24
C MET A 210 7.87 3.98 -17.98
N ASP A 211 7.19 3.56 -16.92
CA ASP A 211 7.83 3.09 -15.68
C ASP A 211 8.75 1.89 -15.99
N TYR A 212 8.31 0.91 -16.77
CA TYR A 212 9.13 -0.24 -17.16
C TYR A 212 10.30 0.16 -18.05
N ARG A 213 10.08 1.11 -18.96
CA ARG A 213 11.10 1.61 -19.88
C ARG A 213 12.20 2.35 -19.14
N TYR A 214 11.86 3.31 -18.28
CA TYR A 214 12.83 4.24 -17.71
C TYR A 214 13.34 3.84 -16.32
N ILE A 215 12.56 3.14 -15.50
CA ILE A 215 13.00 2.79 -14.15
C ILE A 215 13.90 1.56 -14.21
N LYS A 216 15.04 1.64 -13.52
CA LYS A 216 15.92 0.50 -13.20
C LYS A 216 16.20 0.50 -11.71
N LYS A 217 16.73 -0.61 -11.19
CA LYS A 217 17.13 -0.71 -9.78
C LYS A 217 18.04 0.48 -9.41
N ASP A 218 17.83 1.01 -8.20
CA ASP A 218 18.47 2.19 -7.63
C ASP A 218 18.13 3.53 -8.31
N GLY A 219 17.27 3.52 -9.33
CA GLY A 219 16.76 4.72 -10.00
C GLY A 219 15.85 5.55 -9.09
N HIS A 220 16.10 6.85 -9.00
CA HIS A 220 15.28 7.77 -8.22
C HIS A 220 14.06 8.19 -9.03
N VAL A 221 12.89 8.14 -8.40
CA VAL A 221 11.64 8.54 -9.02
C VAL A 221 10.85 9.46 -8.09
N PHE A 222 10.10 10.38 -8.69
CA PHE A 222 9.03 11.08 -8.02
C PHE A 222 7.69 10.55 -8.53
N VAL A 223 6.78 10.26 -7.61
CA VAL A 223 5.43 9.75 -7.91
C VAL A 223 4.39 10.70 -7.30
N ASP A 224 3.46 11.21 -8.10
CA ASP A 224 2.18 11.78 -7.63
C ASP A 224 1.10 10.75 -7.95
N GLY A 225 0.29 10.37 -6.96
CA GLY A 225 -0.60 9.23 -7.10
C GLY A 225 -1.66 9.13 -6.02
N ALA A 226 -2.24 7.94 -5.89
CA ALA A 226 -3.22 7.60 -4.87
C ALA A 226 -2.94 6.23 -4.25
N ILE A 227 -3.42 6.04 -3.02
CA ILE A 227 -3.34 4.77 -2.32
C ILE A 227 -4.42 3.82 -2.86
N GLN A 228 -4.04 2.57 -3.12
CA GLN A 228 -4.94 1.48 -3.45
C GLN A 228 -4.84 0.39 -2.38
N VAL A 229 -5.98 -0.10 -1.90
CA VAL A 229 -6.01 -1.27 -1.02
C VAL A 229 -6.67 -2.43 -1.77
N ARG A 230 -6.01 -3.58 -1.82
CA ARG A 230 -6.50 -4.79 -2.50
C ARG A 230 -6.35 -6.00 -1.62
N GLU A 231 -7.28 -6.94 -1.80
CA GLU A 231 -7.16 -8.27 -1.24
C GLU A 231 -6.63 -9.24 -2.29
N TYR A 232 -5.67 -10.05 -1.89
CA TYR A 232 -5.09 -11.11 -2.72
C TYR A 232 -5.21 -12.44 -1.97
N ALA A 233 -5.51 -13.52 -2.68
CA ALA A 233 -5.36 -14.86 -2.14
C ALA A 233 -3.86 -15.20 -2.06
N LYS A 234 -3.42 -15.73 -0.93
CA LYS A 234 -2.07 -16.26 -0.73
C LYS A 234 -2.20 -17.72 -0.30
N GLN A 235 -1.49 -18.60 -1.01
CA GLN A 235 -1.32 -19.97 -0.61
C GLN A 235 -0.22 -20.05 0.45
N LEU A 236 -0.51 -20.75 1.54
CA LEU A 236 0.44 -21.05 2.60
C LEU A 236 0.44 -22.55 2.82
N GLU A 237 1.61 -23.16 2.75
CA GLU A 237 1.78 -24.55 3.11
C GLU A 237 2.01 -24.67 4.63
N CYS A 238 1.24 -25.54 5.28
CA CYS A 238 1.47 -25.88 6.68
C CYS A 238 2.79 -26.64 6.82
N PRO A 239 3.76 -26.18 7.64
CA PRO A 239 5.06 -26.84 7.77
C PRO A 239 4.99 -28.20 8.50
N TYR A 240 3.85 -28.54 9.09
CA TYR A 240 3.66 -29.78 9.86
C TYR A 240 2.95 -30.87 9.06
N CYS A 241 1.87 -30.52 8.36
CA CYS A 241 1.04 -31.49 7.63
C CYS A 241 1.00 -31.26 6.11
N HIS A 242 1.76 -30.29 5.61
CA HIS A 242 1.86 -29.93 4.18
C HIS A 242 0.53 -29.52 3.51
N THR A 243 -0.51 -29.29 4.30
CA THR A 243 -1.79 -28.82 3.78
C THR A 243 -1.66 -27.38 3.31
N ILE A 244 -2.17 -27.12 2.11
CA ILE A 244 -2.19 -25.78 1.52
C ILE A 244 -3.44 -25.03 2.03
N HIS A 245 -3.21 -23.89 2.65
CA HIS A 245 -4.24 -22.97 3.11
C HIS A 245 -4.30 -21.74 2.21
N ASN A 246 -5.49 -21.42 1.71
CA ASN A 246 -5.75 -20.16 1.03
C ASN A 246 -6.17 -19.12 2.07
N ILE A 247 -5.33 -18.11 2.28
CA ILE A 247 -5.62 -16.97 3.15
C ILE A 247 -5.79 -15.69 2.32
N LEU A 248 -6.59 -14.76 2.85
CA LEU A 248 -6.68 -13.42 2.27
C LEU A 248 -5.62 -12.53 2.90
N ARG A 249 -4.84 -11.87 2.04
CA ARG A 249 -3.92 -10.80 2.43
C ARG A 249 -4.43 -9.46 1.91
N THR A 250 -4.39 -8.44 2.74
CA THR A 250 -4.69 -7.07 2.36
C THR A 250 -3.37 -6.36 2.07
N VAL A 251 -3.22 -5.84 0.86
CA VAL A 251 -2.03 -5.13 0.41
C VAL A 251 -2.40 -3.68 0.12
N THR A 252 -1.58 -2.77 0.61
CA THR A 252 -1.65 -1.36 0.27
C THR A 252 -0.58 -1.04 -0.77
N GLU A 253 -1.01 -0.56 -1.92
CA GLU A 253 -0.22 -0.21 -3.10
C GLU A 253 -0.39 1.28 -3.38
N VAL A 254 0.51 1.87 -4.16
CA VAL A 254 0.35 3.22 -4.70
C VAL A 254 0.17 3.13 -6.20
N ILE A 255 -0.85 3.81 -6.71
CA ILE A 255 -1.09 3.98 -8.14
C ILE A 255 -0.55 5.35 -8.55
N PRO A 256 0.47 5.40 -9.41
CA PRO A 256 0.93 6.65 -9.99
C PRO A 256 -0.13 7.27 -10.91
N TYR A 257 -0.38 8.56 -10.74
CA TYR A 257 -1.01 9.43 -11.73
C TYR A 257 0.05 10.06 -12.65
N SER A 258 1.23 10.32 -12.11
CA SER A 258 2.42 10.68 -12.88
C SER A 258 3.67 10.16 -12.18
N THR A 259 4.68 9.84 -12.99
CA THR A 259 6.02 9.45 -12.55
C THR A 259 7.04 10.33 -13.24
N GLU A 260 7.94 10.94 -12.48
CA GLU A 260 9.11 11.66 -13.00
C GLU A 260 10.37 10.84 -12.74
N TYR A 261 11.17 10.66 -13.78
CA TYR A 261 12.38 9.83 -13.75
C TYR A 261 13.60 10.69 -13.45
N GLY A 262 14.25 10.41 -12.33
CA GLY A 262 15.41 11.15 -11.85
C GLY A 262 16.73 10.39 -12.01
N PHE A 263 17.72 10.80 -11.22
CA PHE A 263 19.06 10.21 -11.23
C PHE A 263 19.04 8.69 -11.03
N GLY A 264 19.80 7.95 -11.84
CA GLY A 264 19.89 6.49 -11.79
C GLY A 264 18.79 5.78 -12.57
N CYS A 265 17.78 6.48 -13.10
CA CYS A 265 16.90 5.92 -14.14
C CYS A 265 17.64 5.83 -15.49
N ARG A 266 17.06 5.12 -16.46
CA ARG A 266 17.58 5.04 -17.82
C ARG A 266 17.50 6.40 -18.52
N THR A 267 18.52 6.76 -19.29
CA THR A 267 18.46 7.87 -20.25
C THR A 267 17.59 7.48 -21.45
N GLU A 268 17.29 8.42 -22.35
CA GLU A 268 16.55 8.09 -23.58
C GLU A 268 17.29 7.04 -24.42
N GLU A 269 18.60 7.21 -24.61
CA GLU A 269 19.46 6.24 -25.33
C GLU A 269 19.45 4.86 -24.65
N GLU A 270 19.64 4.81 -23.33
CA GLU A 270 19.59 3.54 -22.57
C GLU A 270 18.20 2.89 -22.64
N ALA A 271 17.14 3.69 -22.69
CA ALA A 271 15.77 3.23 -22.77
C ALA A 271 15.43 2.64 -24.15
N GLU A 272 15.93 3.23 -25.24
CA GLU A 272 15.80 2.70 -26.60
C GLU A 272 16.56 1.38 -26.76
N GLU A 273 17.78 1.30 -26.24
CA GLU A 273 18.55 0.06 -26.22
C GLU A 273 17.85 -1.04 -25.43
N PHE A 274 17.31 -0.69 -24.25
CA PHE A 274 16.58 -1.63 -23.40
C PHE A 274 15.36 -2.20 -24.12
N GLN A 275 14.56 -1.34 -24.77
CA GLN A 275 13.41 -1.78 -25.56
C GLN A 275 13.82 -2.69 -26.72
N THR A 276 14.88 -2.33 -27.46
CA THR A 276 15.36 -3.13 -28.59
C THR A 276 15.78 -4.54 -28.13
N LYS A 277 16.53 -4.61 -27.01
CA LYS A 277 16.95 -5.89 -26.42
C LYS A 277 15.75 -6.72 -25.96
N LYS A 278 14.73 -6.09 -25.38
CA LYS A 278 13.50 -6.78 -24.94
C LYS A 278 12.66 -7.30 -26.09
N SER A 279 12.44 -6.51 -27.12
CA SER A 279 11.73 -6.96 -28.33
C SER A 279 12.44 -8.11 -29.03
N ALA A 280 13.78 -8.11 -29.05
CA ALA A 280 14.55 -9.23 -29.60
C ALA A 280 14.39 -10.50 -28.74
N GLN A 281 14.45 -10.37 -27.41
CA GLN A 281 14.24 -11.47 -26.47
C GLN A 281 12.85 -12.09 -26.63
N GLU A 282 11.80 -11.27 -26.65
CA GLU A 282 10.41 -11.71 -26.84
C GLU A 282 10.23 -12.42 -28.21
N ALA A 283 10.88 -11.92 -29.27
CA ALA A 283 10.82 -12.54 -30.59
C ALA A 283 11.52 -13.91 -30.64
N ASP A 284 12.58 -14.11 -29.86
CA ASP A 284 13.26 -15.39 -29.78
C ASP A 284 12.48 -16.40 -28.92
N GLU A 285 11.88 -15.97 -27.80
CA GLU A 285 10.99 -16.81 -26.97
C GLU A 285 9.78 -17.33 -27.78
N VAL A 286 9.16 -16.48 -28.61
CA VAL A 286 8.05 -16.90 -29.49
C VAL A 286 8.49 -17.91 -30.56
N LYS A 287 9.72 -17.78 -31.08
CA LYS A 287 10.24 -18.79 -32.02
C LYS A 287 10.40 -20.14 -31.31
N ASP A 288 10.99 -20.14 -30.13
CA ASP A 288 11.21 -21.38 -29.36
C ASP A 288 9.89 -22.09 -29.02
N GLU A 289 8.83 -21.35 -28.70
CA GLU A 289 7.47 -21.91 -28.49
C GLU A 289 6.83 -22.47 -29.77
N ILE A 290 7.12 -21.91 -30.95
CA ILE A 290 6.58 -22.41 -32.23
C ILE A 290 7.32 -23.68 -32.70
N PHE A 291 8.61 -23.80 -32.37
CA PHE A 291 9.48 -24.89 -32.82
C PHE A 291 9.72 -25.99 -31.77
N SER A 292 9.03 -25.95 -30.64
CA SER A 292 8.98 -27.02 -29.60
C SER A 292 7.75 -27.91 -29.73
#